data_AF-A0A1F9QSQ7-F1
#
_entry.id   AF-A0A1F9QSQ7-F1
#
_cell.length_a   1.000
_cell.length_b   1.000
_cell.length_c   1.000
_cell.angle_alpha   90.00
_cell.angle_beta   90.00
_cell.angle_gamma   90.00
#
_symmetry.space_group_name_H-M   'P 1'
#
loop_
_entity.id
_entity.type
_entity.pdbx_description
1 polymer ?
#
loop_
_entity_poly.entity_id
_entity_poly.type
_entity_poly.pdbx_seq_one_letter_code
_entity_poly.pdbx_strand_id
1 'polypeptide(L)'
;MIKLLLPLLFLLPNGARAAQPAFNLESVTLRVLLELPVPFSPAVSVPLRADPQPEEKYFNAYILKAIDHLYKNYGLLGYDINSILTHDITYNTFGVIPARHAPLTMCVAAQMEIILTAYEIYAKETGDLSVYYYLPKRSFEGLAITDLKGHIWVNHEFNADGTADALINFGMGERRLFENLKPGDFVNINRTTRTGHAVAFIGYINKAGKVLPKYDASVVGFKYFSSQGRLAAGEGGFDYRYAVFSKFGCPEMPYKRDCNVIYSADQTYLNTGTMLSPKYWTGVKPQASGEAAGETVLNRGFFNGITTDD
;
A
#
# COMPACT_ATOMS: atom_id res chain seq x y z
N MET A 1 11.70 -31.36 74.73
CA MET A 1 11.59 -30.97 73.30
C MET A 1 12.36 -31.99 72.49
N ILE A 2 11.67 -32.68 71.60
CA ILE A 2 12.07 -33.94 70.96
C ILE A 2 13.01 -33.69 69.77
N LYS A 3 13.95 -34.63 69.63
CA LYS A 3 15.03 -34.85 68.64
C LYS A 3 14.56 -34.99 67.18
N LEU A 4 15.54 -34.97 66.26
CA LEU A 4 15.69 -35.66 64.93
C LEU A 4 15.88 -34.70 63.75
N LEU A 5 16.68 -34.92 62.69
CA LEU A 5 17.72 -35.89 62.29
C LEU A 5 18.29 -35.32 60.96
N LEU A 6 19.61 -35.40 60.72
CA LEU A 6 20.25 -35.20 59.40
C LEU A 6 20.12 -36.50 58.57
N PRO A 7 20.02 -36.46 57.23
CA PRO A 7 21.18 -36.81 56.36
C PRO A 7 21.21 -36.00 55.04
N LEU A 8 22.35 -35.52 54.54
CA LEU A 8 23.45 -36.17 53.79
C LEU A 8 23.13 -36.62 52.33
N LEU A 9 23.72 -35.87 51.38
CA LEU A 9 24.26 -36.20 50.03
C LEU A 9 23.49 -37.08 49.02
N PHE A 10 23.25 -36.54 47.81
CA PHE A 10 23.50 -37.12 46.46
C PHE A 10 23.49 -35.94 45.44
N LEU A 11 24.63 -35.48 44.89
CA LEU A 11 25.28 -35.89 43.63
C LEU A 11 24.63 -35.39 42.31
N LEU A 12 25.18 -34.26 41.78
CA LEU A 12 25.48 -33.90 40.35
C LEU A 12 24.32 -33.70 39.32
N PRO A 13 24.51 -32.99 38.16
CA PRO A 13 25.73 -32.36 37.65
C PRO A 13 25.61 -30.85 37.30
N ASN A 14 26.77 -30.19 37.29
CA ASN A 14 27.02 -28.97 36.53
C ASN A 14 26.67 -29.20 35.06
N GLY A 15 25.66 -28.48 34.56
CA GLY A 15 25.49 -28.28 33.12
C GLY A 15 26.64 -27.42 32.61
N ALA A 16 27.72 -28.05 32.16
CA ALA A 16 28.71 -27.40 31.31
C ALA A 16 27.98 -26.94 30.04
N ARG A 17 27.59 -25.66 29.97
CA ARG A 17 27.34 -25.02 28.69
C ARG A 17 28.68 -24.97 27.98
N ALA A 18 28.80 -25.71 26.88
CA ALA A 18 29.87 -25.48 25.92
C ALA A 18 29.89 -23.97 25.62
N ALA A 19 31.01 -23.31 25.94
CA ALA A 19 31.23 -21.94 25.52
C ALA A 19 31.08 -21.93 24.01
N GLN A 20 30.04 -21.26 23.50
CA GLN A 20 29.96 -20.97 22.09
C GLN A 20 31.24 -20.20 21.73
N PRO A 21 31.99 -20.62 20.69
CA PRO A 21 33.18 -19.90 20.27
C PRO A 21 32.80 -18.44 20.01
N ALA A 22 33.68 -17.51 20.38
CA ALA A 22 33.50 -16.11 20.08
C ALA A 22 33.24 -15.95 18.58
N PHE A 23 32.15 -15.28 18.24
CA PHE A 23 31.76 -15.05 16.85
C PHE A 23 32.90 -14.35 16.11
N ASN A 24 33.52 -15.05 15.17
CA ASN A 24 34.61 -14.52 14.36
C ASN A 24 34.07 -14.08 13.00
N LEU A 25 34.01 -12.76 12.78
CA LEU A 25 33.55 -12.15 11.54
C LEU A 25 34.34 -12.63 10.31
N GLU A 26 35.60 -13.03 10.47
CA GLU A 26 36.43 -13.52 9.35
C GLU A 26 36.10 -14.96 8.93
N SER A 27 35.30 -15.68 9.72
CA SER A 27 34.84 -17.04 9.39
C SER A 27 33.54 -17.08 8.59
N VAL A 28 32.90 -15.93 8.35
CA VAL A 28 31.64 -15.83 7.61
C VAL A 28 31.95 -15.83 6.11
N THR A 29 31.79 -16.99 5.47
CA THR A 29 31.85 -17.09 4.01
C THR A 29 30.45 -17.00 3.40
N LEU A 30 30.35 -16.64 2.12
CA LEU A 30 29.10 -16.64 1.36
C LEU A 30 28.36 -17.98 1.41
N ARG A 31 29.11 -19.09 1.53
CA ARG A 31 28.55 -20.44 1.65
C ARG A 31 27.90 -20.67 3.02
N VAL A 32 28.51 -20.16 4.08
CA VAL A 32 27.95 -20.21 5.45
C VAL A 32 26.68 -19.37 5.54
N LEU A 33 26.61 -18.21 4.86
CA LEU A 33 25.39 -17.39 4.80
C LEU A 33 24.23 -18.09 4.07
N LEU A 34 24.53 -18.88 3.03
CA LEU A 34 23.53 -19.66 2.29
C LEU A 34 23.03 -20.89 3.06
N GLU A 35 23.83 -21.39 4.00
CA GLU A 35 23.50 -22.56 4.83
C GLU A 35 22.88 -22.18 6.18
N LEU A 36 22.82 -20.89 6.52
CA LEU A 36 22.12 -20.42 7.71
C LEU A 36 20.62 -20.70 7.55
N PRO A 37 19.98 -21.40 8.50
CA PRO A 37 18.53 -21.52 8.51
C PRO A 37 17.94 -20.12 8.69
N VAL A 38 17.43 -19.56 7.60
CA VAL A 38 16.63 -18.33 7.66
C VAL A 38 15.47 -18.65 8.60
N PRO A 39 15.27 -17.88 9.69
CA PRO A 39 14.11 -18.09 10.53
C PRO A 39 12.89 -18.08 9.63
N PHE A 40 12.05 -19.12 9.72
CA PHE A 40 10.75 -19.13 9.07
C PHE A 40 9.99 -17.91 9.58
N SER A 41 10.09 -16.82 8.84
CA SER A 41 9.08 -15.79 8.89
C SER A 41 7.81 -16.51 8.45
N PRO A 42 6.74 -16.54 9.26
CA PRO A 42 5.46 -17.00 8.76
C PRO A 42 5.03 -15.99 7.70
N ALA A 43 5.54 -16.16 6.48
CA ALA A 43 4.85 -15.76 5.30
C ALA A 43 3.54 -16.53 5.36
N VAL A 44 2.54 -15.91 5.98
CA VAL A 44 1.15 -16.23 5.70
C VAL A 44 1.02 -15.85 4.23
N SER A 45 1.37 -16.79 3.36
CA SER A 45 0.83 -16.86 2.02
C SER A 45 -0.67 -16.86 2.26
N VAL A 46 -1.28 -15.68 2.12
CA VAL A 46 -2.72 -15.61 1.93
C VAL A 46 -2.96 -16.60 0.80
N PRO A 47 -3.74 -17.68 1.00
CA PRO A 47 -4.09 -18.51 -0.13
C PRO A 47 -4.86 -17.58 -1.07
N LEU A 48 -4.18 -17.14 -2.13
CA LEU A 48 -4.77 -16.49 -3.28
C LEU A 48 -5.68 -17.57 -3.88
N ARG A 49 -6.89 -17.65 -3.35
CA ARG A 49 -7.86 -18.65 -3.79
C ARG A 49 -8.13 -18.36 -5.26
N ALA A 50 -7.97 -19.42 -6.05
CA ALA A 50 -8.05 -19.48 -7.51
C ALA A 50 -8.99 -18.45 -8.12
N ASP A 51 -8.46 -17.76 -9.13
CA ASP A 51 -9.07 -16.73 -9.95
C ASP A 51 -10.58 -16.95 -10.17
N PRO A 52 -11.47 -16.09 -9.61
CA PRO A 52 -12.59 -15.70 -10.45
C PRO A 52 -11.97 -15.15 -11.73
N GLN A 53 -12.36 -15.68 -12.90
CA GLN A 53 -12.06 -15.08 -14.20
C GLN A 53 -11.97 -13.57 -14.00
N PRO A 54 -10.79 -12.93 -14.22
CA PRO A 54 -10.58 -11.54 -13.84
C PRO A 54 -11.80 -10.81 -14.36
N GLU A 55 -12.60 -10.25 -13.44
CA GLU A 55 -13.89 -9.68 -13.81
C GLU A 55 -13.58 -8.76 -14.97
N GLU A 56 -14.04 -9.12 -16.17
CA GLU A 56 -13.39 -8.65 -17.40
C GLU A 56 -13.38 -7.11 -17.47
N LYS A 57 -14.36 -6.53 -16.78
CA LYS A 57 -14.57 -5.11 -16.53
C LYS A 57 -13.50 -4.39 -15.72
N TYR A 58 -12.83 -5.05 -14.79
CA TYR A 58 -12.02 -4.38 -13.78
C TYR A 58 -10.55 -4.77 -13.84
N PHE A 59 -9.70 -3.77 -13.58
CA PHE A 59 -8.25 -3.90 -13.65
C PHE A 59 -7.62 -4.45 -12.36
N ASN A 60 -8.45 -4.79 -11.35
CA ASN A 60 -8.03 -5.21 -10.01
C ASN A 60 -6.96 -6.31 -10.00
N ALA A 61 -7.05 -7.30 -10.90
CA ALA A 61 -6.06 -8.37 -10.97
C ALA A 61 -4.64 -7.84 -11.23
N TYR A 62 -4.50 -6.87 -12.15
CA TYR A 62 -3.21 -6.24 -12.45
C TYR A 62 -2.75 -5.28 -11.35
N ILE A 63 -3.69 -4.59 -10.69
CA ILE A 63 -3.39 -3.80 -9.48
C ILE A 63 -2.80 -4.70 -8.39
N LEU A 64 -3.38 -5.86 -8.12
CA LEU A 64 -2.87 -6.80 -7.11
C LEU A 64 -1.51 -7.38 -7.49
N LYS A 65 -1.27 -7.69 -8.78
CA LYS A 65 0.06 -8.09 -9.27
C LYS A 65 1.09 -6.98 -9.09
N ALA A 66 0.72 -5.72 -9.35
CA ALA A 66 1.60 -4.58 -9.12
C ALA A 66 1.93 -4.41 -7.64
N ILE A 67 0.96 -4.58 -6.74
CA ILE A 67 1.19 -4.55 -5.29
C ILE A 67 2.16 -5.64 -4.85
N ASP A 68 2.00 -6.88 -5.32
CA ASP A 68 2.92 -7.98 -5.01
C ASP A 68 4.34 -7.66 -5.52
N HIS A 69 4.45 -7.17 -6.75
CA HIS A 69 5.73 -6.75 -7.32
C HIS A 69 6.39 -5.63 -6.51
N LEU A 70 5.64 -4.57 -6.18
CA LEU A 70 6.17 -3.41 -5.46
C LEU A 70 6.58 -3.77 -4.04
N TYR A 71 5.77 -4.55 -3.32
CA TYR A 71 6.14 -5.01 -1.99
C TYR A 71 7.41 -5.87 -2.01
N LYS A 72 7.50 -6.81 -2.97
CA LYS A 72 8.65 -7.72 -3.08
C LYS A 72 9.96 -7.01 -3.39
N ASN A 73 9.92 -5.99 -4.26
CA ASN A 73 11.14 -5.36 -4.79
C ASN A 73 11.45 -4.00 -4.16
N TYR A 74 10.44 -3.31 -3.63
CA TYR A 74 10.54 -1.93 -3.12
C TYR A 74 9.83 -1.75 -1.76
N GLY A 75 9.42 -2.84 -1.11
CA GLY A 75 8.80 -2.83 0.21
C GLY A 75 9.75 -2.32 1.30
N LEU A 76 9.20 -1.52 2.22
CA LEU A 76 9.90 -1.07 3.42
C LEU A 76 11.24 -0.33 3.17
N LEU A 77 11.39 0.40 2.06
CA LEU A 77 12.62 1.14 1.74
C LEU A 77 12.65 2.59 2.27
N GLY A 78 11.67 2.98 3.09
CA GLY A 78 11.57 4.30 3.69
C GLY A 78 10.47 5.17 3.05
N TYR A 79 10.03 6.18 3.80
CA TYR A 79 8.97 7.11 3.42
C TYR A 79 9.45 8.57 3.47
N ASP A 80 9.15 9.35 2.43
CA ASP A 80 9.30 10.80 2.45
C ASP A 80 8.17 11.48 1.66
N ILE A 81 7.58 12.50 2.27
CA ILE A 81 6.48 13.29 1.71
C ILE A 81 6.86 14.07 0.44
N ASN A 82 8.15 14.28 0.19
CA ASN A 82 8.65 15.00 -0.98
C ASN A 82 9.10 14.07 -2.11
N SER A 83 8.97 12.76 -1.91
CA SER A 83 9.45 11.74 -2.83
C SER A 83 8.34 11.21 -3.73
N ILE A 84 8.68 10.90 -4.98
CA ILE A 84 7.73 10.46 -6.00
C ILE A 84 8.34 9.25 -6.71
N LEU A 85 7.66 8.11 -6.64
CA LEU A 85 8.09 6.81 -7.17
C LEU A 85 9.34 6.25 -6.48
N THR A 86 9.36 4.95 -6.19
CA THR A 86 10.54 4.29 -5.61
C THR A 86 11.63 4.01 -6.64
N HIS A 87 11.29 4.06 -7.93
CA HIS A 87 12.20 3.85 -9.05
C HIS A 87 11.66 4.50 -10.32
N ASP A 88 12.55 4.73 -11.29
CA ASP A 88 12.17 5.18 -12.61
C ASP A 88 11.27 4.14 -13.30
N ILE A 89 10.17 4.58 -13.90
CA ILE A 89 9.25 3.69 -14.61
C ILE A 89 9.33 3.92 -16.11
N THR A 90 9.57 2.85 -16.87
CA THR A 90 9.54 2.91 -18.32
C THR A 90 8.10 3.03 -18.81
N TYR A 91 7.77 4.10 -19.52
CA TYR A 91 6.45 4.34 -20.10
C TYR A 91 6.42 3.91 -21.57
N ASN A 92 6.60 2.60 -21.79
CA ASN A 92 6.73 1.99 -23.11
C ASN A 92 7.78 2.73 -23.98
N THR A 93 7.53 2.92 -25.28
CA THR A 93 8.41 3.64 -26.20
C THR A 93 8.35 5.17 -26.04
N PHE A 94 7.55 5.69 -25.10
CA PHE A 94 7.41 7.13 -24.87
C PHE A 94 8.42 7.71 -23.87
N GLY A 95 9.33 6.87 -23.35
CA GLY A 95 10.43 7.27 -22.48
C GLY A 95 10.22 6.81 -21.04
N VAL A 96 10.76 7.58 -20.09
CA VAL A 96 10.79 7.24 -18.66
C VAL A 96 10.03 8.30 -17.86
N ILE A 97 9.29 7.86 -16.85
CA ILE A 97 8.74 8.71 -15.78
C ILE A 97 9.75 8.63 -14.62
N PRO A 98 10.51 9.71 -14.34
CA PRO A 98 11.59 9.65 -13.38
C PRO A 98 11.08 9.64 -11.95
N ALA A 99 11.74 8.87 -11.09
CA ALA A 99 11.60 8.97 -9.66
C ALA A 99 12.22 10.27 -9.11
N ARG A 100 11.76 10.68 -7.94
CA ARG A 100 12.32 11.79 -7.16
C ARG A 100 12.64 11.28 -5.77
N HIS A 101 13.93 11.30 -5.44
CA HIS A 101 14.49 10.80 -4.17
C HIS A 101 14.24 9.30 -3.94
N ALA A 102 14.38 8.48 -4.99
CA ALA A 102 14.40 7.03 -4.86
C ALA A 102 15.39 6.57 -3.77
N PRO A 103 15.06 5.51 -2.99
CA PRO A 103 13.93 4.60 -3.15
C PRO A 103 12.66 5.01 -2.38
N LEU A 104 12.56 6.26 -1.94
CA LEU A 104 11.47 6.74 -1.11
C LEU A 104 10.24 7.08 -1.98
N THR A 105 9.04 6.96 -1.41
CA THR A 105 7.81 7.40 -2.09
C THR A 105 6.75 7.81 -1.06
N MET A 106 5.86 8.71 -1.45
CA MET A 106 4.75 9.19 -0.61
C MET A 106 3.41 8.50 -0.93
N CYS A 107 2.41 8.60 -0.07
CA CYS A 107 1.18 7.80 -0.18
C CYS A 107 0.35 8.01 -1.47
N VAL A 108 0.22 9.25 -1.95
CA VAL A 108 -0.47 9.55 -3.22
C VAL A 108 0.39 9.15 -4.43
N ALA A 109 1.72 9.30 -4.35
CA ALA A 109 2.64 8.83 -5.38
C ALA A 109 2.66 7.30 -5.49
N ALA A 110 2.52 6.61 -4.36
CA ALA A 110 2.39 5.16 -4.29
C ALA A 110 1.19 4.64 -5.10
N GLN A 111 0.05 5.36 -5.10
CA GLN A 111 -1.10 4.94 -5.91
C GLN A 111 -0.82 5.08 -7.42
N MET A 112 -0.14 6.17 -7.80
CA MET A 112 0.32 6.36 -9.17
C MET A 112 1.33 5.28 -9.59
N GLU A 113 2.27 4.94 -8.72
CA GLU A 113 3.25 3.87 -8.94
C GLU A 113 2.59 2.51 -9.13
N ILE A 114 1.60 2.16 -8.29
CA ILE A 114 0.80 0.93 -8.44
C ILE A 114 0.13 0.88 -9.82
N ILE A 115 -0.47 1.98 -10.28
CA ILE A 115 -1.12 2.04 -11.61
C ILE A 115 -0.08 1.85 -12.73
N LEU A 116 1.05 2.55 -12.66
CA LEU A 116 2.10 2.48 -13.67
C LEU A 116 2.77 1.11 -13.74
N THR A 117 3.05 0.47 -12.60
CA THR A 117 3.54 -0.91 -12.55
C THR A 117 2.48 -1.89 -13.07
N ALA A 118 1.18 -1.66 -12.80
CA ALA A 118 0.11 -2.48 -13.34
C ALA A 118 0.03 -2.40 -14.87
N TYR A 119 0.32 -1.25 -15.48
CA TYR A 119 0.42 -1.11 -16.94
C TYR A 119 1.51 -1.95 -17.54
N GLU A 120 2.70 -1.92 -16.94
CA GLU A 120 3.83 -2.74 -17.41
C GLU A 120 3.49 -4.22 -17.38
N ILE A 121 2.93 -4.70 -16.27
CA ILE A 121 2.52 -6.10 -16.12
C ILE A 121 1.43 -6.45 -17.14
N TYR A 122 0.40 -5.61 -17.28
CA TYR A 122 -0.67 -5.81 -18.26
C TYR A 122 -0.15 -5.91 -19.68
N ALA A 123 0.64 -4.93 -20.12
CA ALA A 123 1.19 -4.88 -21.46
C ALA A 123 2.11 -6.07 -21.75
N LYS A 124 2.92 -6.48 -20.78
CA LYS A 124 3.82 -7.63 -20.91
C LYS A 124 3.06 -8.95 -21.03
N GLU A 125 1.99 -9.13 -20.26
CA GLU A 125 1.23 -10.39 -20.26
C GLU A 125 0.26 -10.51 -21.43
N THR A 126 -0.33 -9.40 -21.88
CA THR A 126 -1.39 -9.41 -22.89
C THR A 126 -0.92 -8.99 -24.28
N GLY A 127 0.22 -8.28 -24.37
CA GLY A 127 0.64 -7.58 -25.58
C GLY A 127 -0.18 -6.32 -25.90
N ASP A 128 -1.19 -5.99 -25.08
CA ASP A 128 -2.03 -4.81 -25.28
C ASP A 128 -1.36 -3.57 -24.68
N LEU A 129 -1.00 -2.64 -25.56
CA LEU A 129 -0.35 -1.38 -25.24
C LEU A 129 -1.33 -0.22 -25.02
N SER A 130 -2.65 -0.47 -25.07
CA SER A 130 -3.71 0.54 -24.96
C SER A 130 -3.57 1.42 -23.71
N VAL A 131 -3.07 0.85 -22.60
CA VAL A 131 -2.79 1.57 -21.34
C VAL A 131 -1.87 2.78 -21.55
N TYR A 132 -0.87 2.67 -22.41
CA TYR A 132 0.10 3.73 -22.69
C TYR A 132 -0.39 4.77 -23.69
N TYR A 133 -1.31 4.39 -24.57
CA TYR A 133 -1.87 5.30 -25.59
C TYR A 133 -3.04 6.13 -25.05
N TYR A 134 -3.67 5.70 -23.95
CA TYR A 134 -4.83 6.39 -23.41
C TYR A 134 -4.48 7.75 -22.80
N LEU A 135 -3.43 7.81 -21.97
CA LEU A 135 -2.90 9.07 -21.41
C LEU A 135 -1.46 9.30 -21.87
N PRO A 136 -1.09 10.55 -22.21
CA PRO A 136 0.29 10.88 -22.49
C PRO A 136 1.13 10.76 -21.22
N LYS A 137 2.43 10.44 -21.37
CA LYS A 137 3.40 10.36 -20.26
C LYS A 137 3.32 11.56 -19.30
N ARG A 138 3.15 12.77 -19.87
CA ARG A 138 3.00 14.03 -19.12
C ARG A 138 1.92 13.97 -18.04
N SER A 139 0.84 13.19 -18.24
CA SER A 139 -0.26 13.06 -17.29
C SER A 139 0.18 12.51 -15.92
N PHE A 140 1.32 11.81 -15.88
CA PHE A 140 1.94 11.26 -14.68
C PHE A 140 3.09 12.12 -14.14
N GLU A 141 3.47 13.18 -14.84
CA GLU A 141 4.58 14.06 -14.49
C GLU A 141 4.08 15.40 -13.95
N GLY A 142 3.07 15.98 -14.61
CA GLY A 142 2.49 17.29 -14.29
C GLY A 142 1.41 17.27 -13.21
N LEU A 143 0.95 18.47 -12.85
CA LEU A 143 -0.06 18.71 -11.81
C LEU A 143 -1.21 19.60 -12.32
N ALA A 144 -1.34 19.77 -13.64
CA ALA A 144 -2.44 20.51 -14.23
C ALA A 144 -3.75 19.69 -14.18
N ILE A 145 -4.88 20.36 -14.43
CA ILE A 145 -6.20 19.70 -14.54
C ILE A 145 -6.23 18.61 -15.63
N THR A 146 -5.38 18.71 -16.64
CA THR A 146 -5.25 17.71 -17.71
C THR A 146 -4.34 16.53 -17.33
N ASP A 147 -3.72 16.55 -16.15
CA ASP A 147 -2.76 15.56 -15.70
C ASP A 147 -3.37 14.70 -14.56
N LEU A 148 -3.42 13.39 -14.75
CA LEU A 148 -3.99 12.44 -13.79
C LEU A 148 -3.34 12.57 -12.41
N LYS A 149 -2.02 12.79 -12.38
CA LYS A 149 -1.28 13.02 -11.13
C LYS A 149 -1.83 14.23 -10.35
N GLY A 150 -2.23 15.31 -11.03
CA GLY A 150 -2.86 16.47 -10.40
C GLY A 150 -4.17 16.13 -9.68
N HIS A 151 -4.93 15.15 -10.17
CA HIS A 151 -6.15 14.67 -9.53
C HIS A 151 -5.86 13.68 -8.39
N ILE A 152 -4.88 12.78 -8.57
CA ILE A 152 -4.46 11.84 -7.51
C ILE A 152 -3.95 12.58 -6.27
N TRP A 153 -3.37 13.77 -6.46
CA TRP A 153 -2.87 14.65 -5.41
C TRP A 153 -3.97 15.35 -4.58
N VAL A 154 -5.23 14.95 -4.75
CA VAL A 154 -6.40 15.48 -4.04
C VAL A 154 -6.54 16.99 -4.26
N ASN A 155 -7.21 17.32 -5.35
CA ASN A 155 -7.54 18.70 -5.68
C ASN A 155 -9.06 18.86 -5.81
N HIS A 156 -9.66 19.53 -4.82
CA HIS A 156 -11.09 19.81 -4.80
C HIS A 156 -11.53 20.72 -5.96
N GLU A 157 -10.66 21.61 -6.46
CA GLU A 157 -10.95 22.43 -7.65
C GLU A 157 -11.10 21.56 -8.91
N PHE A 158 -10.48 20.37 -8.91
CA PHE A 158 -10.58 19.40 -10.00
C PHE A 158 -11.68 18.37 -9.75
N ASN A 159 -12.53 18.57 -8.73
CA ASN A 159 -13.51 17.59 -8.24
C ASN A 159 -12.86 16.21 -7.98
N ALA A 160 -11.70 16.20 -7.31
CA ALA A 160 -10.96 14.99 -7.01
C ALA A 160 -10.62 14.90 -5.52
N ASP A 161 -11.36 14.07 -4.78
CA ASP A 161 -11.11 13.77 -3.37
C ASP A 161 -10.13 12.59 -3.18
N GLY A 162 -9.65 12.01 -4.28
CA GLY A 162 -8.77 10.85 -4.23
C GLY A 162 -8.51 10.19 -5.58
N THR A 163 -7.80 9.06 -5.52
CA THR A 163 -7.45 8.27 -6.70
C THR A 163 -8.69 7.76 -7.42
N ALA A 164 -9.78 7.43 -6.71
CA ALA A 164 -11.01 6.96 -7.37
C ALA A 164 -11.64 8.07 -8.23
N ASP A 165 -11.82 9.28 -7.69
CA ASP A 165 -12.31 10.41 -8.50
C ASP A 165 -11.33 10.80 -9.62
N ALA A 166 -10.02 10.70 -9.38
CA ALA A 166 -9.03 10.90 -10.44
C ALA A 166 -9.26 9.94 -11.62
N LEU A 167 -9.44 8.65 -11.35
CA LEU A 167 -9.74 7.66 -12.39
C LEU A 167 -11.06 7.96 -13.09
N ILE A 168 -12.11 8.39 -12.36
CA ILE A 168 -13.41 8.73 -12.94
C ILE A 168 -13.32 9.95 -13.86
N ASN A 169 -12.62 11.01 -13.43
CA ASN A 169 -12.48 12.24 -14.20
C ASN A 169 -11.74 12.01 -15.51
N PHE A 170 -10.90 10.98 -15.58
CA PHE A 170 -10.21 10.52 -16.79
C PHE A 170 -10.91 9.35 -17.50
N GLY A 171 -12.16 9.02 -17.13
CA GLY A 171 -12.94 7.97 -17.80
C GLY A 171 -12.38 6.56 -17.63
N MET A 172 -11.58 6.33 -16.60
CA MET A 172 -10.85 5.08 -16.32
C MET A 172 -11.39 4.32 -15.12
N GLY A 173 -12.34 4.89 -14.39
CA GLY A 173 -12.83 4.32 -13.13
C GLY A 173 -14.31 4.54 -12.91
N GLU A 174 -14.82 3.88 -11.88
CA GLU A 174 -16.16 4.08 -11.36
C GLU A 174 -16.16 4.08 -9.83
N ARG A 175 -17.11 4.81 -9.24
CA ARG A 175 -17.30 4.81 -7.79
C ARG A 175 -17.78 3.46 -7.32
N ARG A 176 -17.37 3.07 -6.12
CA ARG A 176 -17.82 1.85 -5.47
C ARG A 176 -18.08 2.15 -4.00
N LEU A 177 -19.24 1.73 -3.50
CA LEU A 177 -19.54 1.85 -2.07
C LEU A 177 -18.53 1.04 -1.25
N PHE A 178 -18.21 1.50 -0.04
CA PHE A 178 -17.24 0.83 0.82
C PHE A 178 -17.57 -0.65 1.04
N GLU A 179 -18.85 -1.00 1.19
CA GLU A 179 -19.37 -2.35 1.44
C GLU A 179 -19.20 -3.29 0.24
N ASN A 180 -18.95 -2.72 -0.93
CA ASN A 180 -18.82 -3.43 -2.20
C ASN A 180 -17.36 -3.49 -2.69
N LEU A 181 -16.42 -2.90 -1.96
CA LEU A 181 -14.99 -2.92 -2.29
C LEU A 181 -14.47 -4.34 -2.48
N LYS A 182 -13.60 -4.47 -3.47
CA LYS A 182 -12.88 -5.68 -3.83
C LYS A 182 -11.37 -5.41 -3.73
N PRO A 183 -10.56 -6.45 -3.46
CA PRO A 183 -9.10 -6.30 -3.44
C PRO A 183 -8.60 -5.64 -4.74
N GLY A 184 -7.74 -4.63 -4.63
CA GLY A 184 -7.23 -3.82 -5.76
C GLY A 184 -8.03 -2.56 -6.06
N ASP A 185 -9.13 -2.30 -5.34
CA ASP A 185 -9.81 -0.99 -5.39
C ASP A 185 -8.99 0.09 -4.68
N PHE A 186 -9.22 1.35 -5.02
CA PHE A 186 -8.55 2.50 -4.42
C PHE A 186 -9.43 3.16 -3.37
N VAL A 187 -8.79 3.60 -2.28
CA VAL A 187 -9.44 4.28 -1.17
C VAL A 187 -8.61 5.50 -0.76
N ASN A 188 -9.22 6.68 -0.71
CA ASN A 188 -8.67 7.79 0.06
C ASN A 188 -9.43 7.92 1.36
N ILE A 189 -8.69 7.89 2.47
CA ILE A 189 -9.22 7.99 3.82
C ILE A 189 -8.92 9.35 4.43
N ASN A 190 -9.88 9.84 5.22
CA ASN A 190 -9.66 10.95 6.14
C ASN A 190 -9.77 10.45 7.59
N ARG A 191 -8.99 11.06 8.49
CA ARG A 191 -8.97 10.72 9.92
C ARG A 191 -9.59 11.82 10.75
N THR A 192 -10.11 11.46 11.93
CA THR A 192 -10.61 12.45 12.92
C THR A 192 -9.50 13.38 13.43
N THR A 193 -8.24 13.03 13.22
CA THR A 193 -7.04 13.84 13.50
C THR A 193 -6.70 14.85 12.41
N ARG A 194 -7.57 15.04 11.40
CA ARG A 194 -7.38 15.96 10.26
C ARG A 194 -6.16 15.64 9.39
N THR A 195 -5.91 14.36 9.19
CA THR A 195 -4.94 13.86 8.21
C THR A 195 -5.63 12.92 7.23
N GLY A 196 -5.04 12.74 6.06
CA GLY A 196 -5.52 11.86 5.02
C GLY A 196 -4.49 10.81 4.61
N HIS A 197 -4.92 9.88 3.76
CA HIS A 197 -4.06 8.87 3.17
C HIS A 197 -4.69 8.31 1.90
N ALA A 198 -3.89 7.93 0.91
CA ALA A 198 -4.32 7.23 -0.29
C ALA A 198 -3.79 5.80 -0.25
N VAL A 199 -4.65 4.81 -0.48
CA VAL A 199 -4.32 3.39 -0.30
C VAL A 199 -5.03 2.49 -1.30
N ALA A 200 -4.47 1.30 -1.53
CA ALA A 200 -5.13 0.23 -2.26
C ALA A 200 -5.75 -0.78 -1.27
N PHE A 201 -7.05 -1.03 -1.41
CA PHE A 201 -7.82 -1.95 -0.56
C PHE A 201 -7.40 -3.41 -0.81
N ILE A 202 -7.20 -4.18 0.26
CA ILE A 202 -6.84 -5.62 0.19
C ILE A 202 -7.97 -6.50 0.73
N GLY A 203 -8.71 -6.05 1.74
CA GLY A 203 -9.83 -6.81 2.29
C GLY A 203 -10.34 -6.23 3.60
N TYR A 204 -11.58 -6.54 3.97
CA TYR A 204 -12.13 -6.10 5.25
C TYR A 204 -11.48 -6.83 6.42
N ILE A 205 -11.46 -6.22 7.60
CA ILE A 205 -10.95 -6.86 8.82
C ILE A 205 -11.95 -6.76 9.97
N ASN A 206 -11.93 -7.76 10.85
CA ASN A 206 -12.65 -7.72 12.12
C ASN A 206 -11.75 -7.23 13.28
N LYS A 207 -12.30 -7.20 14.51
CA LYS A 207 -11.58 -6.77 15.73
C LYS A 207 -10.30 -7.55 16.04
N ALA A 208 -10.18 -8.79 15.56
CA ALA A 208 -8.98 -9.62 15.74
C ALA A 208 -7.96 -9.42 14.60
N GLY A 209 -8.23 -8.51 13.65
CA GLY A 209 -7.40 -8.34 12.45
C GLY A 209 -7.52 -9.46 11.43
N LYS A 210 -8.50 -10.37 11.58
CA LYS A 210 -8.76 -11.41 10.59
C LYS A 210 -9.36 -10.78 9.33
N VAL A 211 -8.73 -11.04 8.18
CA VAL A 211 -9.26 -10.63 6.87
C VAL A 211 -10.54 -11.41 6.59
N LEU A 212 -11.59 -10.69 6.20
CA LEU A 212 -12.92 -11.21 5.91
C LEU A 212 -13.15 -11.28 4.40
N PRO A 213 -13.90 -12.28 3.91
CA PRO A 213 -14.15 -12.45 2.48
C PRO A 213 -15.15 -11.43 1.89
N LYS A 214 -15.91 -10.73 2.74
CA LYS A 214 -16.92 -9.74 2.35
C LYS A 214 -17.22 -8.80 3.50
N TYR A 215 -17.93 -7.71 3.21
CA TYR A 215 -18.43 -6.82 4.23
C TYR A 215 -19.58 -7.47 5.03
N ASP A 216 -19.55 -7.32 6.35
CA ASP A 216 -20.62 -7.71 7.27
C ASP A 216 -20.53 -6.90 8.58
N ALA A 217 -21.42 -7.19 9.54
CA ALA A 217 -21.49 -6.49 10.81
C ALA A 217 -20.25 -6.64 11.71
N SER A 218 -19.35 -7.57 11.41
CA SER A 218 -18.10 -7.79 12.17
C SER A 218 -16.95 -6.90 11.70
N VAL A 219 -17.12 -6.21 10.56
CA VAL A 219 -16.11 -5.32 9.98
C VAL A 219 -15.85 -4.13 10.90
N VAL A 220 -14.58 -3.91 11.23
CA VAL A 220 -14.12 -2.72 11.97
C VAL A 220 -13.23 -1.79 11.16
N GLY A 221 -12.87 -2.21 9.96
CA GLY A 221 -11.94 -1.50 9.11
C GLY A 221 -11.51 -2.37 7.93
N PHE A 222 -10.30 -2.14 7.43
CA PHE A 222 -9.78 -2.89 6.28
C PHE A 222 -8.26 -2.97 6.27
N LYS A 223 -7.73 -4.03 5.66
CA LYS A 223 -6.33 -4.16 5.27
C LYS A 223 -6.12 -3.40 3.97
N TYR A 224 -5.03 -2.65 3.89
CA TYR A 224 -4.63 -1.93 2.68
C TYR A 224 -3.14 -2.08 2.40
N PHE A 225 -2.73 -1.65 1.21
CA PHE A 225 -1.35 -1.46 0.81
C PHE A 225 -1.12 0.00 0.35
N SER A 226 -0.05 0.63 0.82
CA SER A 226 0.38 1.98 0.40
C SER A 226 1.82 2.25 0.85
N SER A 227 2.31 3.47 0.66
CA SER A 227 3.56 3.96 1.26
C SER A 227 3.31 4.91 2.44
N GLN A 228 3.92 4.61 3.58
CA GLN A 228 3.75 5.32 4.84
C GLN A 228 4.88 5.03 5.83
N GLY A 229 4.90 5.77 6.94
CA GLY A 229 5.82 5.54 8.06
C GLY A 229 7.01 6.49 8.05
N ARG A 230 8.16 6.00 8.53
CA ARG A 230 9.35 6.82 8.73
C ARG A 230 10.31 6.78 7.54
N LEU A 231 11.24 7.72 7.54
CA LEU A 231 12.27 7.86 6.52
C LEU A 231 13.20 6.64 6.41
N ALA A 232 13.50 5.98 7.51
CA ALA A 232 14.44 4.87 7.54
C ALA A 232 13.86 3.60 6.88
N ALA A 233 14.71 2.87 6.16
CA ALA A 233 14.39 1.55 5.65
C ALA A 233 14.04 0.59 6.81
N GLY A 234 13.03 -0.25 6.62
CA GLY A 234 12.41 -1.09 7.65
C GLY A 234 11.39 -0.36 8.52
N GLU A 235 11.38 0.98 8.53
CA GLU A 235 10.48 1.79 9.35
C GLU A 235 9.36 2.49 8.54
N GLY A 236 9.48 2.56 7.22
CA GLY A 236 8.46 3.08 6.32
C GLY A 236 8.64 2.67 4.86
N GLY A 237 7.82 3.22 3.97
CA GLY A 237 7.76 2.86 2.55
C GLY A 237 6.55 1.99 2.24
N PHE A 238 6.61 1.25 1.13
CA PHE A 238 5.54 0.33 0.73
C PHE A 238 5.32 -0.78 1.76
N ASP A 239 4.11 -0.84 2.33
CA ASP A 239 3.75 -1.79 3.38
C ASP A 239 2.24 -2.05 3.46
N TYR A 240 1.87 -3.15 4.10
CA TYR A 240 0.50 -3.50 4.43
C TYR A 240 0.12 -3.02 5.83
N ARG A 241 -1.02 -2.35 5.95
CA ARG A 241 -1.53 -1.86 7.24
C ARG A 241 -3.02 -2.05 7.41
N TYR A 242 -3.46 -1.93 8.65
CA TYR A 242 -4.85 -2.09 9.05
C TYR A 242 -5.45 -0.72 9.38
N ALA A 243 -6.27 -0.20 8.47
CA ALA A 243 -7.14 0.94 8.73
C ALA A 243 -8.25 0.52 9.69
N VAL A 244 -8.43 1.25 10.79
CA VAL A 244 -9.50 1.01 11.78
C VAL A 244 -10.37 2.24 11.90
N PHE A 245 -11.68 2.03 11.76
CA PHE A 245 -12.63 3.13 11.87
C PHE A 245 -12.70 3.68 13.30
N SER A 246 -12.75 4.99 13.44
CA SER A 246 -12.68 5.73 14.71
C SER A 246 -13.67 5.24 15.76
N LYS A 247 -14.88 4.85 15.36
CA LYS A 247 -15.92 4.30 16.25
C LYS A 247 -15.53 3.03 16.99
N PHE A 248 -14.49 2.32 16.52
CA PHE A 248 -13.98 1.10 17.14
C PHE A 248 -12.68 1.32 17.92
N GLY A 249 -12.20 2.56 18.04
CA GLY A 249 -10.94 2.89 18.70
C GLY A 249 -9.73 2.35 17.95
N CYS A 250 -8.77 1.79 18.68
CA CYS A 250 -7.53 1.25 18.14
C CYS A 250 -7.19 -0.08 18.81
N PRO A 251 -7.88 -1.19 18.46
CA PRO A 251 -7.65 -2.49 19.08
C PRO A 251 -6.25 -3.01 18.74
N GLU A 252 -5.74 -3.94 19.54
CA GLU A 252 -4.53 -4.67 19.20
C GLU A 252 -4.76 -5.53 17.94
N MET A 253 -3.77 -5.55 17.05
CA MET A 253 -3.86 -6.22 15.75
C MET A 253 -2.50 -6.79 15.33
N PRO A 254 -2.47 -7.81 14.46
CA PRO A 254 -1.22 -8.46 14.04
C PRO A 254 -0.33 -7.62 13.10
N TYR A 255 -0.83 -6.52 12.54
CA TYR A 255 -0.09 -5.61 11.67
C TYR A 255 -0.18 -4.19 12.22
N LYS A 256 0.72 -3.31 11.74
CA LYS A 256 0.68 -1.88 12.05
C LYS A 256 -0.67 -1.28 11.70
N ARG A 257 -1.15 -0.42 12.58
CA ARG A 257 -2.50 0.14 12.56
C ARG A 257 -2.51 1.58 12.11
N ASP A 258 -3.59 1.89 11.43
CA ASP A 258 -3.95 3.21 11.01
C ASP A 258 -5.33 3.53 11.58
N CYS A 259 -5.35 4.01 12.81
CA CYS A 259 -6.57 4.23 13.57
C CYS A 259 -7.17 5.62 13.29
N ASN A 260 -8.37 5.84 13.83
CA ASN A 260 -9.13 7.10 13.69
C ASN A 260 -9.65 7.38 12.26
N VAL A 261 -9.71 6.36 11.40
CA VAL A 261 -10.27 6.50 10.05
C VAL A 261 -11.77 6.82 10.14
N ILE A 262 -12.21 7.80 9.37
CA ILE A 262 -13.62 8.17 9.29
C ILE A 262 -14.32 7.16 8.37
N TYR A 263 -15.33 6.48 8.89
CA TYR A 263 -16.30 5.78 8.05
C TYR A 263 -17.38 6.76 7.63
N SER A 264 -17.59 6.93 6.32
CA SER A 264 -18.61 7.80 5.76
C SER A 264 -19.10 7.27 4.42
N ALA A 265 -20.37 7.51 4.11
CA ALA A 265 -20.90 7.35 2.75
C ALA A 265 -20.54 8.53 1.83
N ASP A 266 -20.14 9.65 2.43
CA ASP A 266 -19.66 10.84 1.72
C ASP A 266 -18.25 10.59 1.16
N GLN A 267 -18.15 10.70 -0.16
CA GLN A 267 -16.93 10.44 -0.93
C GLN A 267 -15.82 11.47 -0.68
N THR A 268 -16.13 12.59 -0.04
CA THR A 268 -15.12 13.56 0.41
C THR A 268 -14.39 13.09 1.68
N TYR A 269 -14.98 12.20 2.47
CA TYR A 269 -14.36 11.66 3.69
C TYR A 269 -13.81 10.23 3.52
N LEU A 270 -14.45 9.45 2.66
CA LEU A 270 -14.05 8.09 2.32
C LEU A 270 -14.25 7.88 0.82
N ASN A 271 -13.27 8.33 0.03
CA ASN A 271 -13.31 8.24 -1.42
C ASN A 271 -13.01 6.81 -1.84
N THR A 272 -13.90 6.18 -2.61
CA THR A 272 -13.80 4.74 -2.90
C THR A 272 -14.19 4.43 -4.33
N GLY A 273 -13.36 3.66 -5.03
CA GLY A 273 -13.65 3.28 -6.39
C GLY A 273 -12.66 2.30 -6.99
N THR A 274 -12.93 1.95 -8.22
CA THR A 274 -12.25 0.86 -8.92
C THR A 274 -11.79 1.33 -10.29
N MET A 275 -10.67 0.78 -10.74
CA MET A 275 -10.14 1.02 -12.07
C MET A 275 -10.76 0.02 -13.05
N LEU A 276 -11.32 0.54 -14.13
CA LEU A 276 -11.83 -0.26 -15.23
C LEU A 276 -10.67 -0.82 -16.07
N SER A 277 -10.89 -1.96 -16.70
CA SER A 277 -9.97 -2.49 -17.71
C SER A 277 -9.94 -1.57 -18.94
N PRO A 278 -8.81 -1.50 -19.69
CA PRO A 278 -8.63 -0.54 -20.78
C PRO A 278 -9.74 -0.52 -21.83
N LYS A 279 -10.31 -1.69 -22.15
CA LYS A 279 -11.42 -1.81 -23.11
C LYS A 279 -12.72 -1.11 -22.69
N TYR A 280 -12.86 -0.69 -21.43
CA TYR A 280 -14.02 0.04 -20.92
C TYR A 280 -13.74 1.52 -20.66
N TRP A 281 -12.54 2.01 -20.97
CA TRP A 281 -12.25 3.43 -20.80
C TRP A 281 -13.00 4.28 -21.82
N THR A 282 -13.54 5.40 -21.37
CA THR A 282 -14.54 6.16 -22.14
C THR A 282 -13.93 7.24 -23.05
N GLY A 283 -12.63 7.51 -22.92
CA GLY A 283 -11.96 8.60 -23.63
C GLY A 283 -12.23 9.99 -23.03
N VAL A 284 -13.02 10.08 -21.96
CA VAL A 284 -13.25 11.32 -21.24
C VAL A 284 -11.93 11.80 -20.62
N LYS A 285 -11.59 13.06 -20.83
CA LYS A 285 -10.42 13.71 -20.25
C LYS A 285 -10.81 15.12 -19.80
N PRO A 286 -10.34 15.58 -18.63
CA PRO A 286 -10.56 16.97 -18.25
C PRO A 286 -9.93 17.92 -19.27
N GLN A 287 -10.56 19.08 -19.47
CA GLN A 287 -10.05 20.14 -20.33
C GLN A 287 -9.75 21.37 -19.50
N ALA A 288 -8.69 22.11 -19.84
CA ALA A 288 -8.41 23.39 -19.23
C ALA A 288 -9.44 24.43 -19.72
N SER A 289 -10.16 25.07 -18.80
CA SER A 289 -11.17 26.09 -19.14
C SER A 289 -10.59 27.52 -19.25
N GLY A 290 -9.26 27.68 -19.36
CA GLY A 290 -8.57 28.97 -19.49
C GLY A 290 -7.13 28.95 -18.93
N GLU A 291 -6.36 30.01 -19.16
CA GLU A 291 -4.95 30.16 -18.75
C GLU A 291 -4.71 30.17 -17.22
N ALA A 292 -5.77 30.19 -16.41
CA ALA A 292 -5.70 30.41 -14.96
C ALA A 292 -5.79 29.13 -14.10
N ALA A 293 -5.95 27.94 -14.68
CA ALA A 293 -5.92 26.71 -13.90
C ALA A 293 -4.46 26.38 -13.54
N GLY A 294 -3.96 26.97 -12.46
CA GLY A 294 -2.62 26.73 -11.95
C GLY A 294 -2.36 25.25 -11.62
N GLU A 295 -1.08 24.89 -11.44
CA GLU A 295 -0.73 23.57 -10.93
C GLU A 295 -1.23 23.40 -9.49
N THR A 296 -1.75 22.22 -9.18
CA THR A 296 -2.14 21.93 -7.80
C THR A 296 -0.93 21.77 -6.89
N VAL A 297 -1.13 21.95 -5.58
CA VAL A 297 -0.12 21.68 -4.56
C VAL A 297 -0.73 20.76 -3.50
N LEU A 298 -0.01 19.68 -3.18
CA LEU A 298 -0.44 18.80 -2.10
C LEU A 298 -0.44 19.52 -0.76
N ASN A 299 -1.51 19.34 0.02
CA ASN A 299 -1.49 19.64 1.44
C ASN A 299 -0.65 18.60 2.21
N ARG A 300 0.66 18.87 2.34
CA ARG A 300 1.62 17.98 3.01
C ARG A 300 1.32 17.76 4.49
N GLY A 301 0.74 18.75 5.17
CA GLY A 301 0.34 18.62 6.57
C GLY A 301 -0.82 17.64 6.74
N PHE A 302 -1.73 17.62 5.77
CA PHE A 302 -2.84 16.68 5.73
C PHE A 302 -2.39 15.28 5.31
N PHE A 303 -1.60 15.14 4.25
CA PHE A 303 -1.13 13.83 3.72
C PHE A 303 0.24 13.40 4.28
N ASN A 304 0.46 13.51 5.58
CA ASN A 304 1.80 13.33 6.16
C ASN A 304 2.34 11.88 6.16
N GLY A 305 1.50 10.87 5.90
CA GLY A 305 1.87 9.45 5.85
C GLY A 305 2.32 8.84 7.19
N ILE A 306 2.07 9.52 8.31
CA ILE A 306 2.30 8.98 9.65
C ILE A 306 1.00 8.33 10.13
N THR A 307 1.09 7.07 10.56
CA THR A 307 -0.04 6.31 11.12
C THR A 307 0.13 6.12 12.63
N THR A 308 -0.72 5.29 13.25
CA THR A 308 -0.75 5.15 14.72
C THR A 308 0.48 4.44 15.28
N ASP A 309 1.05 3.50 14.52
CA ASP A 309 2.17 2.67 14.97
C ASP A 309 3.51 3.08 14.29
N ASP A 310 3.65 4.35 13.91
CA ASP A 310 4.88 4.97 13.40
C ASP A 310 5.52 5.94 14.39
#